data_AF-A0A8T6F346-F1
#
_entry.id   AF-A0A8T6F346-F1
#
_cell.length_a   1.000
_cell.length_b   1.000
_cell.length_c   1.000
_cell.angle_alpha   90.00
_cell.angle_beta   90.00
_cell.angle_gamma   90.00
#
_symmetry.space_group_name_H-M   'P 1'
#
loop_
_entity.id
_entity.type
_entity.pdbx_description
1 polymer ?
#
loop_
_entity_poly.entity_id
_entity_poly.type
_entity_poly.pdbx_seq_one_letter_code
_entity_poly.pdbx_strand_id
1 'polypeptide(L)'
;MDDNPSPAPVRGALIAGAVTAIVAALVSLPLHSPHDALLNSASVTWGVLLLALVSGLVYRRLDRSPNAVRRFAVVMAVGFLVWVAVAFAAGTMLTRMVSFSVPLAAIAFGGIAVLTPLLSRTPLVARWPVVVAALIVAAAVGIGFAGQGDQESGRLELPPRAGHDTYRIDT
;
A
#
# COMPACT_ATOMS: atom_id res chain seq x y z
N MET A 1 14.12 -39.01 2.14
CA MET A 1 14.52 -38.06 1.07
C MET A 1 13.76 -36.82 1.41
N ASP A 2 14.43 -35.99 2.20
CA ASP A 2 13.76 -35.02 3.05
C ASP A 2 13.60 -33.76 2.21
N ASP A 3 12.49 -33.68 1.48
CA ASP A 3 12.01 -32.47 0.82
C ASP A 3 11.58 -31.47 1.89
N ASN A 4 12.52 -31.01 2.71
CA ASN A 4 12.32 -29.80 3.47
C ASN A 4 12.34 -28.66 2.44
N PRO A 5 11.20 -27.98 2.20
CA PRO A 5 11.16 -26.91 1.22
C PRO A 5 12.16 -25.84 1.65
N SER A 6 13.15 -25.59 0.79
CA SER A 6 14.10 -24.48 0.98
C SER A 6 13.30 -23.19 1.22
N PRO A 7 13.67 -22.36 2.21
CA PRO A 7 12.94 -21.13 2.49
C PRO A 7 12.82 -20.30 1.21
N ALA A 8 11.62 -19.82 0.93
CA ALA A 8 11.28 -19.08 -0.29
C ALA A 8 10.99 -17.60 0.02
N PRO A 9 11.98 -16.83 0.49
CA PRO A 9 11.79 -15.50 1.07
C PRO A 9 11.18 -14.49 0.10
N VAL A 10 11.54 -14.57 -1.20
CA VAL A 10 10.96 -13.69 -2.23
C VAL A 10 9.49 -14.02 -2.45
N ARG A 11 9.11 -15.30 -2.49
CA ARG A 11 7.71 -15.73 -2.68
C ARG A 11 6.87 -15.37 -1.46
N GLY A 12 7.39 -15.62 -0.26
CA GLY A 12 6.76 -15.23 1.00
C GLY A 12 6.51 -13.73 1.07
N ALA A 13 7.50 -12.92 0.68
CA ALA A 13 7.36 -11.47 0.62
C ALA A 13 6.35 -11.01 -0.43
N LEU A 14 6.31 -11.62 -1.62
CA LEU A 14 5.34 -11.25 -2.66
C LEU A 14 3.89 -11.54 -2.23
N ILE A 15 3.63 -12.66 -1.55
CA ILE A 15 2.30 -12.94 -0.99
C ILE A 15 1.99 -11.97 0.16
N ALA A 16 2.95 -11.72 1.06
CA ALA A 16 2.81 -10.69 2.11
C ALA A 16 2.46 -9.33 1.51
N GLY A 17 3.15 -8.95 0.44
CA GLY A 17 2.92 -7.74 -0.34
C GLY A 17 1.53 -7.69 -0.92
N ALA A 18 1.07 -8.75 -1.59
CA ALA A 18 -0.27 -8.83 -2.18
C ALA A 18 -1.36 -8.64 -1.12
N VAL A 19 -1.27 -9.34 0.01
CA VAL A 19 -2.22 -9.21 1.13
C VAL A 19 -2.22 -7.78 1.66
N THR A 20 -1.02 -7.24 1.91
CA THR A 20 -0.86 -5.89 2.46
C THR A 20 -1.32 -4.81 1.47
N ALA A 21 -1.12 -5.02 0.17
CA ALA A 21 -1.55 -4.11 -0.88
C ALA A 21 -3.08 -4.04 -0.99
N ILE A 22 -3.77 -5.18 -0.83
CA ILE A 22 -5.24 -5.22 -0.76
C ILE A 22 -5.73 -4.42 0.44
N VAL A 23 -5.15 -4.65 1.62
CA VAL A 23 -5.52 -3.91 2.84
C VAL A 23 -5.24 -2.41 2.67
N ALA A 24 -4.08 -2.04 2.13
CA ALA A 24 -3.73 -0.65 1.87
C ALA A 24 -4.67 0.01 0.86
N ALA A 25 -5.07 -0.70 -0.21
CA ALA A 25 -6.05 -0.22 -1.18
C ALA A 25 -7.41 0.05 -0.53
N LEU A 26 -7.90 -0.89 0.30
CA LEU A 26 -9.15 -0.71 1.03
C LEU A 26 -9.11 0.45 2.02
N VAL A 27 -7.99 0.63 2.73
CA VAL A 27 -7.79 1.75 3.67
C VAL A 27 -7.58 3.07 2.93
N SER A 28 -7.11 3.05 1.68
CA SER A 28 -6.94 4.26 0.88
C SER A 28 -8.27 4.86 0.38
N LEU A 29 -9.32 4.05 0.23
CA LEU A 29 -10.64 4.50 -0.25
C LEU A 29 -11.26 5.65 0.57
N PRO A 30 -11.33 5.59 1.91
CA PRO A 30 -11.88 6.70 2.71
C PRO A 30 -10.93 7.90 2.84
N LEU A 31 -9.66 7.78 2.43
CA LEU A 31 -8.68 8.85 2.60
C LEU A 31 -8.72 9.79 1.40
N HIS A 32 -8.93 11.08 1.65
CA HIS A 32 -8.88 12.09 0.59
C HIS A 32 -7.49 12.10 -0.08
N SER A 33 -7.46 11.76 -1.37
CA SER A 33 -6.29 11.80 -2.23
C SER A 33 -5.83 13.26 -2.41
N PRO A 34 -4.53 13.58 -2.22
CA PRO A 34 -4.00 14.90 -2.54
C PRO A 34 -4.04 15.23 -4.04
N HIS A 35 -3.88 14.23 -4.92
CA HIS A 35 -3.78 14.34 -6.38
C HIS A 35 -4.25 13.03 -7.06
N ASP A 36 -5.38 13.07 -7.77
CA ASP A 36 -6.12 11.86 -8.18
C ASP A 36 -5.43 11.00 -9.26
N ALA A 37 -4.52 11.59 -10.04
CA ALA A 37 -3.79 10.86 -11.09
C ALA A 37 -2.59 10.05 -10.56
N LEU A 38 -1.95 10.47 -9.47
CA LEU A 38 -0.68 9.89 -8.97
C LEU A 38 -0.81 9.17 -7.63
N LEU A 39 -1.88 9.42 -6.87
CA LEU A 39 -2.12 8.85 -5.55
C LEU A 39 -3.43 8.06 -5.48
N ASN A 40 -3.81 7.41 -6.60
CA ASN A 40 -4.94 6.49 -6.64
C ASN A 40 -4.61 5.11 -6.03
N SER A 41 -5.63 4.30 -5.77
CA SER A 41 -5.47 2.95 -5.21
C SER A 41 -4.54 2.06 -6.04
N ALA A 42 -4.52 2.19 -7.37
CA ALA A 42 -3.63 1.42 -8.23
C ALA A 42 -2.15 1.76 -7.98
N SER A 43 -1.81 3.05 -7.88
CA SER A 43 -0.46 3.50 -7.58
C SER A 43 0.03 3.00 -6.21
N VAL A 44 -0.86 3.02 -5.21
CA VAL A 44 -0.61 2.47 -3.87
C VAL A 44 -0.34 0.97 -3.96
N THR A 45 -1.21 0.22 -4.65
CA THR A 45 -1.04 -1.22 -4.84
C THR A 45 0.30 -1.53 -5.49
N TRP A 46 0.66 -0.86 -6.59
CA TRP A 46 1.96 -1.07 -7.25
C TRP A 46 3.14 -0.70 -6.35
N GLY A 47 3.05 0.39 -5.59
CA GLY A 47 4.07 0.78 -4.62
C GLY A 47 4.30 -0.28 -3.55
N VAL A 48 3.23 -0.85 -2.99
CA VAL A 48 3.32 -1.91 -1.98
C VAL A 48 3.89 -3.21 -2.58
N LEU A 49 3.49 -3.58 -3.80
CA LEU A 49 4.03 -4.77 -4.48
C LEU A 49 5.54 -4.64 -4.77
N LEU A 50 5.99 -3.46 -5.21
CA LEU A 50 7.41 -3.18 -5.42
C LEU A 50 8.19 -3.21 -4.10
N LEU A 51 7.66 -2.58 -3.05
CA LEU A 51 8.25 -2.64 -1.71
C LEU A 51 8.39 -4.08 -1.23
N ALA A 52 7.37 -4.91 -1.44
CA ALA A 52 7.38 -6.31 -1.06
C ALA A 52 8.44 -7.13 -1.82
N LEU A 53 8.60 -6.89 -3.12
CA LEU A 53 9.65 -7.52 -3.91
C LEU A 53 11.05 -7.17 -3.36
N VAL A 54 11.32 -5.88 -3.14
CA VAL A 54 12.60 -5.41 -2.58
C VAL A 54 12.81 -6.01 -1.19
N SER A 55 11.77 -6.03 -0.35
CA SER A 55 11.81 -6.59 0.99
C SER A 55 12.12 -8.09 0.98
N GLY A 56 11.57 -8.85 0.03
CA GLY A 56 11.89 -10.27 -0.15
C GLY A 56 13.35 -10.51 -0.52
N LEU A 57 13.93 -9.64 -1.35
CA LEU A 57 15.36 -9.69 -1.68
C LEU A 57 16.24 -9.36 -0.46
N VAL A 58 15.83 -8.38 0.35
CA VAL A 58 16.50 -8.02 1.61
C VAL A 58 16.42 -9.16 2.61
N TYR A 59 15.23 -9.72 2.85
CA TYR A 59 15.02 -10.83 3.78
C TYR A 59 15.83 -12.05 3.37
N ARG A 60 15.88 -12.38 2.06
CA ARG A 60 16.74 -13.45 1.53
C ARG A 60 18.21 -13.29 1.87
N ARG A 61 18.72 -12.06 1.88
CA ARG A 61 20.12 -11.80 2.28
C ARG A 61 20.33 -11.93 3.78
N LEU A 62 19.33 -11.58 4.59
CA LEU A 62 19.38 -11.61 6.05
C LEU A 62 19.14 -13.02 6.64
N ASP A 63 18.40 -13.89 5.94
CA ASP A 63 17.97 -15.23 6.40
C ASP A 63 19.13 -16.20 6.70
N ARG A 64 20.36 -15.84 6.32
CA ARG A 64 21.58 -16.59 6.64
C ARG A 64 22.06 -16.41 8.09
N SER A 65 21.44 -15.52 8.85
CA SER A 65 21.85 -15.15 10.21
C SER A 65 20.81 -15.58 11.24
N PRO A 66 21.22 -16.02 12.45
CA PRO A 66 20.29 -16.42 13.52
C PRO A 66 19.33 -15.29 13.94
N ASN A 67 19.72 -14.03 13.73
CA ASN A 67 18.92 -12.84 14.03
C ASN A 67 18.21 -12.23 12.79
N ALA A 68 17.95 -13.03 11.75
CA ALA A 68 17.38 -12.55 10.48
C ALA A 68 16.08 -11.73 10.66
N VAL A 69 15.12 -12.25 11.43
CA VAL A 69 13.82 -11.61 11.67
C VAL A 69 13.99 -10.25 12.35
N ARG A 70 14.81 -10.18 13.41
CA ARG A 70 15.07 -8.92 14.13
C ARG A 70 15.75 -7.89 13.22
N ARG A 71 16.77 -8.29 12.47
CA ARG A 71 17.46 -7.39 11.52
C ARG A 71 16.53 -6.91 10.43
N PHE A 72 15.67 -7.78 9.91
CA PHE A 72 14.69 -7.41 8.91
C PHE A 72 13.66 -6.42 9.46
N ALA A 73 13.13 -6.66 10.67
CA ALA A 73 12.24 -5.72 11.35
C ALA A 73 12.89 -4.35 11.53
N VAL A 74 14.18 -4.31 11.90
CA VAL A 74 14.93 -3.04 11.99
C VAL A 74 15.04 -2.36 10.62
N VAL A 75 15.37 -3.09 9.55
CA VAL A 75 15.44 -2.52 8.19
C VAL A 75 14.08 -1.97 7.75
N MET A 76 12.99 -2.68 8.04
CA MET A 76 11.64 -2.23 7.72
C MET A 76 11.24 -0.99 8.53
N ALA A 77 11.59 -0.94 9.83
CA ALA A 77 11.36 0.22 10.67
C ALA A 77 12.14 1.45 10.18
N VAL A 78 13.42 1.27 9.82
CA VAL A 78 14.23 2.34 9.22
C VAL A 78 13.63 2.82 7.90
N GLY A 79 13.22 1.89 7.02
CA GLY A 79 12.56 2.23 5.76
C GLY A 79 11.26 3.01 5.97
N PHE A 80 10.45 2.64 6.95
CA PHE A 80 9.25 3.37 7.34
C PHE A 80 9.59 4.79 7.83
N LEU A 81 10.58 4.94 8.70
CA LEU A 81 11.00 6.26 9.20
C LEU A 81 11.53 7.16 8.08
N VAL A 82 12.29 6.60 7.14
CA VAL A 82 12.73 7.31 5.93
C VAL A 82 11.52 7.77 5.12
N TRP A 83 10.53 6.91 4.91
CA TRP A 83 9.31 7.28 4.20
C TRP A 83 8.52 8.38 4.91
N VAL A 84 8.40 8.31 6.24
CA VAL A 84 7.76 9.36 7.05
C VAL A 84 8.47 10.70 6.84
N ALA A 85 9.81 10.72 6.88
CA ALA A 85 10.58 11.94 6.63
C ALA A 85 10.32 12.51 5.22
N VAL A 86 10.27 11.65 4.20
CA VAL A 86 9.90 12.04 2.82
C VAL A 86 8.48 12.59 2.76
N ALA A 87 7.52 11.97 3.45
CA ALA A 87 6.13 12.44 3.50
C ALA A 87 6.00 13.81 4.15
N PHE A 88 6.76 14.10 5.21
CA PHE A 88 6.81 15.42 5.82
C PHE A 88 7.44 16.47 4.89
N ALA A 89 8.52 16.11 4.21
CA ALA A 89 9.14 17.01 3.22
C ALA A 89 8.17 17.31 2.07
N ALA A 90 7.50 16.28 1.52
CA ALA A 90 6.49 16.42 0.48
C ALA A 90 5.23 17.15 0.96
N GLY A 91 4.89 17.07 2.25
CA GLY A 91 3.78 17.80 2.87
C GLY A 91 3.92 19.32 2.82
N THR A 92 5.13 19.84 2.58
CA THR A 92 5.34 21.28 2.29
C THR A 92 4.81 21.70 0.92
N MET A 93 4.69 20.75 -0.01
CA MET A 93 4.25 20.96 -1.39
C MET A 93 2.82 20.45 -1.64
N LEU A 94 2.43 19.36 -0.98
CA LEU A 94 1.12 18.73 -1.13
C LEU A 94 0.36 18.71 0.21
N THR A 95 -0.75 19.45 0.27
CA THR A 95 -1.66 19.45 1.41
C THR A 95 -2.20 18.02 1.67
N ARG A 96 -2.24 17.59 2.95
CA ARG A 96 -2.71 16.26 3.41
C ARG A 96 -1.83 15.05 3.04
N MET A 97 -0.66 15.25 2.43
CA MET A 97 0.26 14.15 2.07
C MET A 97 0.65 13.28 3.28
N VAL A 98 0.90 13.89 4.43
CA VAL A 98 1.27 13.17 5.67
C VAL A 98 0.12 12.31 6.18
N SER A 99 -1.08 12.87 6.29
CA SER A 99 -2.27 12.15 6.77
C SER A 99 -2.71 11.01 5.84
N PHE A 100 -2.40 11.11 4.54
CA PHE A 100 -2.67 10.06 3.57
C PHE A 100 -1.59 8.98 3.58
N SER A 101 -0.32 9.37 3.42
CA SER A 101 0.77 8.41 3.13
C SER A 101 1.32 7.71 4.37
N VAL A 102 1.28 8.32 5.56
CA VAL A 102 1.85 7.72 6.78
C VAL A 102 1.07 6.50 7.24
N PRO A 103 -0.29 6.51 7.33
CA PRO A 103 -1.05 5.32 7.67
C PRO A 103 -0.87 4.19 6.64
N LEU A 104 -0.86 4.51 5.35
CA LEU A 104 -0.61 3.55 4.28
C LEU A 104 0.78 2.92 4.39
N ALA A 105 1.81 3.72 4.64
CA ALA A 105 3.15 3.23 4.84
C ALA A 105 3.24 2.35 6.09
N ALA A 106 2.56 2.69 7.18
CA ALA A 106 2.55 1.86 8.38
C ALA A 106 1.96 0.47 8.09
N ILE A 107 0.85 0.40 7.34
CA ILE A 107 0.26 -0.86 6.88
C ILE A 107 1.25 -1.61 5.98
N ALA A 108 1.82 -0.94 4.99
CA ALA A 108 2.75 -1.53 4.03
C ALA A 108 3.99 -2.13 4.71
N PHE A 109 4.73 -1.31 5.44
CA PHE A 109 5.96 -1.72 6.10
C PHE A 109 5.68 -2.72 7.23
N GLY A 110 4.66 -2.48 8.05
CA GLY A 110 4.29 -3.37 9.15
C GLY A 110 3.80 -4.74 8.66
N GLY A 111 2.88 -4.75 7.71
CA GLY A 111 2.34 -5.96 7.09
C GLY A 111 3.43 -6.81 6.45
N ILE A 112 4.30 -6.20 5.64
CA ILE A 112 5.43 -6.90 5.02
C ILE A 112 6.44 -7.39 6.08
N ALA A 113 6.76 -6.58 7.09
CA ALA A 113 7.70 -6.94 8.16
C ALA A 113 7.26 -8.19 8.93
N VAL A 114 5.95 -8.32 9.18
CA VAL A 114 5.36 -9.43 9.94
C VAL A 114 5.09 -10.64 9.05
N LEU A 115 4.44 -10.46 7.91
CA LEU A 115 3.99 -11.57 7.06
C LEU A 115 5.13 -12.23 6.29
N THR A 116 6.16 -11.48 5.88
CA THR A 116 7.30 -12.05 5.14
C THR A 116 7.98 -13.19 5.90
N PRO A 117 8.46 -13.03 7.14
CA PRO A 117 9.11 -14.12 7.87
C PRO A 117 8.16 -15.29 8.18
N LEU A 118 6.87 -15.02 8.41
CA LEU A 118 5.85 -16.05 8.63
C LEU A 118 5.64 -16.90 7.37
N LEU A 119 5.37 -16.25 6.24
CA LEU A 119 5.06 -16.91 4.98
C LEU A 119 6.29 -17.58 4.36
N SER A 120 7.50 -17.04 4.55
CA SER A 120 8.74 -17.60 3.99
C SER A 120 9.04 -19.03 4.45
N ARG A 121 8.43 -19.45 5.58
CA ARG A 121 8.58 -20.79 6.18
C ARG A 121 7.45 -21.75 5.81
N THR A 122 6.43 -21.29 5.09
CA THR A 122 5.25 -22.10 4.77
C THR A 122 5.46 -22.88 3.46
N PRO A 123 5.08 -24.16 3.35
CA PRO A 123 5.18 -24.90 2.09
C PRO A 123 4.23 -24.35 1.00
N LEU A 124 3.17 -23.65 1.38
CA LEU A 124 2.18 -23.06 0.47
C LEU A 124 2.81 -22.09 -0.55
N VAL A 125 3.79 -21.28 -0.11
CA VAL A 125 4.50 -20.32 -0.96
C VAL A 125 5.58 -20.96 -1.85
N ALA A 126 5.82 -22.28 -1.73
CA ALA A 126 6.74 -22.98 -2.60
C ALA A 126 6.21 -23.08 -4.04
N ARG A 127 4.91 -22.89 -4.26
CA ARG A 127 4.27 -22.99 -5.57
C ARG A 127 4.13 -21.62 -6.22
N TRP A 128 4.86 -21.38 -7.32
CA TRP A 128 4.74 -20.15 -8.12
C TRP A 128 3.31 -19.78 -8.55
N PRO A 129 2.43 -20.74 -8.92
CA PRO A 129 1.05 -20.40 -9.29
C PRO A 129 0.29 -19.66 -8.19
N VAL A 130 0.55 -19.97 -6.92
CA VAL A 130 -0.09 -19.29 -5.77
C VAL A 130 0.36 -17.84 -5.68
N VAL A 131 1.65 -17.59 -5.90
CA VAL A 131 2.23 -16.24 -5.91
C VAL A 131 1.62 -15.42 -7.06
N VAL A 132 1.58 -15.98 -8.26
CA VAL A 132 1.02 -15.31 -9.44
C VAL A 132 -0.46 -15.00 -9.23
N ALA A 133 -1.25 -15.95 -8.71
CA ALA A 133 -2.66 -15.72 -8.39
C ALA A 133 -2.84 -14.58 -7.37
N ALA A 134 -2.05 -14.56 -6.29
CA ALA A 134 -2.11 -13.50 -5.29
C ALA A 134 -1.79 -12.12 -5.88
N LEU A 135 -0.77 -12.02 -6.75
CA LEU A 135 -0.40 -10.78 -7.43
C LEU A 135 -1.51 -10.30 -8.38
N ILE A 136 -2.12 -11.22 -9.14
CA ILE A 136 -3.24 -10.90 -10.04
C ILE A 136 -4.43 -10.37 -9.22
N VAL A 137 -4.78 -11.02 -8.12
CA VAL A 137 -5.89 -10.57 -7.25
C VAL A 137 -5.58 -9.19 -6.67
N ALA A 138 -4.38 -8.97 -6.14
CA ALA A 138 -4.02 -7.66 -5.61
C ALA A 138 -4.05 -6.56 -6.68
N ALA A 139 -3.52 -6.82 -7.88
CA ALA A 139 -3.56 -5.88 -8.99
C ALA A 139 -5.00 -5.60 -9.44
N ALA A 140 -5.83 -6.63 -9.59
CA ALA A 140 -7.24 -6.50 -9.96
C ALA A 140 -8.02 -5.65 -8.93
N VAL A 141 -7.77 -5.87 -7.63
CA VAL A 141 -8.35 -5.06 -6.56
C VAL A 141 -7.89 -3.60 -6.63
N GLY A 142 -6.58 -3.36 -6.78
CA GLY A 142 -6.03 -2.02 -6.88
C GLY A 142 -6.57 -1.23 -8.08
N ILE A 143 -6.65 -1.88 -9.24
CA ILE A 143 -7.21 -1.32 -10.48
C ILE A 143 -8.72 -1.11 -10.36
N GLY A 144 -9.46 -2.09 -9.83
CA GLY A 144 -10.91 -2.02 -9.67
C GLY A 144 -11.36 -0.85 -8.79
N PHE A 145 -10.56 -0.51 -7.77
CA PHE A 145 -10.82 0.63 -6.89
C PHE A 145 -10.33 1.98 -7.42
N ALA A 146 -9.54 2.00 -8.51
CA ALA A 146 -8.88 3.23 -8.97
C ALA A 146 -9.85 4.31 -9.48
N GLY A 147 -11.11 3.95 -9.77
CA GLY A 147 -12.14 4.88 -10.25
C GLY A 147 -13.27 5.17 -9.24
N GLN A 148 -13.24 4.63 -8.01
CA GLN A 148 -14.34 4.82 -7.05
C GLN A 148 -14.21 6.11 -6.21
N GLY A 149 -13.01 6.67 -6.03
CA GLY A 149 -12.81 7.89 -5.23
C GLY A 149 -13.52 9.14 -5.77
N ASP A 150 -13.73 9.23 -7.08
CA ASP A 150 -14.29 10.42 -7.74
C ASP A 150 -15.83 10.47 -7.70
N GLN A 151 -16.50 9.32 -7.70
CA GLN A 151 -17.95 9.26 -7.92
C GLN A 151 -18.78 9.59 -6.67
N GLU A 152 -18.23 9.40 -5.47
CA GLU A 152 -18.95 9.69 -4.22
C GLU A 152 -18.83 11.14 -3.79
N SER A 153 -17.75 11.84 -4.19
CA SER A 153 -17.52 13.26 -3.86
C SER A 153 -18.41 14.20 -4.69
N GLY A 154 -18.59 13.93 -5.99
CA GLY A 154 -19.46 14.73 -6.86
C GLY A 154 -20.96 14.58 -6.56
N ARG A 155 -21.34 13.55 -5.78
CA ARG A 155 -22.74 13.27 -5.44
C ARG A 155 -23.20 13.94 -4.14
N LEU A 156 -22.28 14.58 -3.41
CA LEU A 156 -22.52 15.34 -2.17
C LEU A 156 -22.28 16.86 -2.34
N GLU A 157 -21.92 17.32 -3.54
CA GLU A 157 -21.99 18.74 -3.86
C GLU A 157 -23.45 19.18 -3.87
N LEU A 158 -23.82 19.99 -2.89
CA LEU A 158 -25.14 20.62 -2.82
C LEU A 158 -25.37 21.41 -4.11
N PRO A 159 -26.58 21.34 -4.72
CA PRO A 159 -26.91 22.18 -5.87
C PRO A 159 -26.62 23.65 -5.53
N PRO A 160 -26.17 24.45 -6.52
CA PRO A 160 -25.88 25.86 -6.30
C PRO A 160 -27.03 26.50 -5.55
N ARG A 161 -26.75 27.16 -4.41
CA ARG A 161 -27.76 27.99 -3.75
C ARG A 161 -28.23 28.99 -4.79
N ALA A 162 -29.47 28.82 -5.28
CA ALA A 162 -30.21 29.85 -5.98
C ALA A 162 -30.43 31.00 -5.00
N GLY A 163 -29.41 31.84 -4.86
CA GLY A 163 -29.34 32.94 -3.92
C GLY A 163 -29.39 34.26 -4.66
N HIS A 164 -30.60 34.82 -4.69
CA HIS A 164 -30.90 36.24 -4.84
C HIS A 164 -30.61 36.89 -6.20
N ASP A 165 -31.51 36.64 -7.15
CA ASP A 165 -31.82 37.67 -8.14
C ASP A 165 -32.42 38.87 -7.40
N THR A 166 -31.58 39.90 -7.39
CA THR A 166 -31.77 41.27 -6.97
C THR A 166 -33.13 41.79 -7.45
N TYR A 167 -34.00 42.14 -6.50
CA TYR A 167 -35.19 42.95 -6.73
C TYR A 167 -34.74 44.32 -7.26
N ARG A 168 -34.82 44.50 -8.58
CA ARG A 168 -34.58 45.76 -9.28
C ARG A 168 -35.85 46.61 -9.19
N ILE A 169 -35.84 47.62 -8.32
CA ILE A 169 -36.82 48.70 -8.38
C ILE A 169 -36.35 49.66 -9.47
N ASP A 170 -37.03 49.65 -10.61
CA ASP A 170 -36.90 50.72 -11.60
C ASP A 170 -37.72 51.94 -11.10
N THR A 171 -37.05 53.08 -11.01
CA THR A 171 -37.64 54.43 -10.84
C THR A 171 -37.65 55.15 -12.18
#